data_AF-B8CF02-F1
#
_entry.id   AF-B8CF02-F1
#
_cell.length_a   1.000
_cell.length_b   1.000
_cell.length_c   1.000
_cell.angle_alpha   90.00
_cell.angle_beta   90.00
_cell.angle_gamma   90.00
#
_symmetry.space_group_name_H-M   'P 1'
#
loop_
_entity.id
_entity.type
_entity.pdbx_description
1 polymer ?
#
loop_
_entity_poly.entity_id
_entity_poly.type
_entity_poly.pdbx_seq_one_letter_code
_entity_poly.pdbx_strand_id
1 'polypeptide(L)'
;FNCPNITGARLENQPTSNDCFGSHWDERLFYTEIMGAVFSQTVNILSPLTLALLEDSGWYRANYQSEYIQISMFGHGAGCGFIEESCI
;
A
#
# COMPACT_ATOMS: atom_id res chain seq x y z
N PHE A 1 4.82 8.21 1.93
CA PHE A 1 4.28 9.47 2.48
C PHE A 1 5.29 10.40 3.13
N ASN A 2 6.38 9.95 3.77
CA ASN A 2 7.22 10.83 4.62
C ASN A 2 6.45 11.39 5.83
N CYS A 3 5.78 10.48 6.56
CA CYS A 3 5.03 10.79 7.78
C CYS A 3 5.57 9.89 8.92
N PRO A 4 6.38 10.41 9.85
CA PRO A 4 6.99 9.60 10.91
C PRO A 4 6.01 9.16 12.00
N ASN A 5 4.85 9.81 12.11
CA ASN A 5 3.85 9.52 13.13
C ASN A 5 2.87 8.41 12.70
N ILE A 6 2.96 7.91 11.47
CA ILE A 6 2.09 6.84 10.98
C ILE A 6 2.39 5.55 11.74
N THR A 7 1.36 4.86 12.23
CA THR A 7 1.52 3.63 13.02
C THR A 7 1.46 2.36 12.17
N GLY A 8 1.04 2.45 10.91
CA GLY A 8 0.91 1.31 10.01
C GLY A 8 0.20 1.66 8.70
N ALA A 9 0.14 0.68 7.79
CA ALA A 9 -0.59 0.79 6.54
C ALA A 9 -2.05 0.35 6.72
N ARG A 10 -2.97 1.09 6.11
CA ARG A 10 -4.40 0.81 6.17
C ARG A 10 -4.77 -0.30 5.17
N LEU A 11 -5.55 -1.26 5.63
CA LEU A 11 -6.21 -2.25 4.77
C LEU A 11 -7.49 -1.68 4.19
N GLU A 12 -7.89 -2.21 3.04
CA GLU A 12 -9.12 -1.83 2.35
C GLU A 12 -10.32 -1.91 3.29
N ASN A 13 -11.09 -0.83 3.31
CA ASN A 13 -12.20 -0.61 4.23
C ASN A 13 -13.55 -0.41 3.53
N GLN A 14 -13.55 -0.41 2.19
CA GLN A 14 -14.74 -0.45 1.36
C GLN A 14 -15.07 -1.89 0.95
N PRO A 15 -16.36 -2.24 0.81
CA PRO A 15 -16.75 -3.54 0.30
C PRO A 15 -16.25 -3.73 -1.13
N THR A 16 -15.23 -4.56 -1.30
CA THR A 16 -14.81 -5.09 -2.61
C THR A 16 -15.37 -6.49 -2.87
N SER A 17 -15.98 -7.09 -1.85
CA SER A 17 -16.75 -8.33 -1.89
C SER A 17 -17.79 -8.34 -0.76
N ASN A 18 -18.27 -9.52 -0.34
CA ASN A 18 -19.21 -9.67 0.78
C ASN A 18 -18.58 -9.51 2.17
N ASP A 19 -17.28 -9.20 2.28
CA ASP A 19 -16.57 -8.98 3.55
C ASP A 19 -16.46 -7.49 3.89
N CYS A 20 -16.50 -7.18 5.19
CA CYS A 20 -16.32 -5.83 5.75
C CYS A 20 -14.85 -5.41 5.84
N PHE A 21 -13.91 -6.36 5.80
CA PHE A 21 -12.47 -6.11 5.87
C PHE A 21 -11.78 -6.76 4.68
N GLY A 22 -10.97 -5.99 3.94
CA GLY A 22 -10.29 -6.50 2.75
C GLY A 22 -9.00 -7.27 3.06
N SER A 23 -8.65 -8.21 2.17
CA SER A 23 -7.32 -8.82 2.04
C SER A 23 -6.35 -7.98 1.20
N HIS A 24 -6.63 -6.69 1.04
CA HIS A 24 -5.98 -5.77 0.12
C HIS A 24 -5.59 -4.47 0.82
N TRP A 25 -4.69 -3.71 0.21
CA TRP A 25 -4.36 -2.35 0.64
C TRP A 25 -5.49 -1.37 0.33
N ASP A 26 -5.67 -0.37 1.21
CA ASP A 26 -6.63 0.73 0.99
C ASP A 26 -6.30 1.47 -0.31
N GLU A 27 -7.23 1.42 -1.26
CA GLU A 27 -7.03 1.93 -2.62
C GLU A 27 -6.77 3.46 -2.64
N ARG A 28 -7.36 4.21 -1.68
CA ARG A 28 -7.16 5.67 -1.57
C ARG A 28 -5.71 6.01 -1.24
N LEU A 29 -5.06 5.18 -0.43
CA LEU A 29 -3.70 5.43 0.04
C LEU A 29 -2.64 4.77 -0.83
N PHE A 30 -2.96 3.63 -1.45
CA PHE A 30 -1.99 2.75 -2.09
C PHE A 30 -2.40 2.36 -3.52
N TYR A 31 -3.04 3.26 -4.27
CA TYR A 31 -3.57 3.05 -5.62
C TYR A 31 -2.68 2.26 -6.61
N THR A 32 -1.35 2.40 -6.55
CA THR A 32 -0.46 1.69 -7.49
C THR A 32 -0.05 0.31 -7.01
N GLU A 33 -0.48 -0.15 -5.83
CA GLU A 33 0.03 -1.40 -5.25
C GLU A 33 -0.58 -2.63 -5.93
N ILE A 34 0.24 -3.67 -6.14
CA ILE A 34 -0.21 -4.94 -6.72
C ILE A 34 -1.22 -5.69 -5.84
N MET A 35 -1.18 -5.47 -4.54
CA MET A 35 -2.13 -5.96 -3.53
C MET A 35 -3.22 -4.91 -3.21
N GLY A 36 -3.37 -3.88 -4.04
CA GLY A 36 -4.54 -3.00 -4.01
C GLY A 36 -5.82 -3.77 -4.31
N ALA A 37 -6.96 -3.21 -3.92
CA ALA A 37 -8.24 -3.91 -4.04
C ALA A 37 -8.79 -3.85 -5.47
N VAL A 38 -8.30 -2.91 -6.27
CA VAL A 38 -8.66 -2.76 -7.69
C VAL A 38 -7.46 -3.08 -8.57
N PHE A 39 -7.65 -3.97 -9.53
CA PHE A 39 -6.61 -4.30 -10.49
C PHE A 39 -6.56 -3.30 -11.65
N SER A 40 -5.37 -2.80 -11.98
CA SER A 40 -5.11 -2.02 -13.18
C SER A 40 -3.88 -2.54 -13.93
N GLN A 41 -4.03 -2.75 -15.24
CA GLN A 41 -2.96 -3.31 -16.09
C GLN A 41 -1.76 -2.37 -16.28
N THR A 42 -1.92 -1.08 -15.98
CA THR A 42 -0.91 -0.06 -16.31
C THR A 42 -0.27 0.60 -15.11
N VAL A 43 -0.83 0.43 -13.90
CA VAL A 43 -0.36 1.17 -12.71
C VAL A 43 0.07 0.27 -11.54
N ASN A 44 -0.27 -1.03 -11.57
CA ASN A 44 0.02 -1.94 -10.46
C ASN A 44 1.50 -2.31 -10.41
N ILE A 45 2.15 -2.08 -9.27
CA ILE A 45 3.57 -2.36 -9.02
C ILE A 45 3.74 -3.16 -7.73
N LEU A 46 4.80 -3.97 -7.68
CA LEU A 46 5.29 -4.52 -6.43
C LEU A 46 6.11 -3.45 -5.71
N SER A 47 5.63 -2.98 -4.56
CA SER A 47 6.28 -1.91 -3.82
C SER A 47 6.97 -2.41 -2.54
N PRO A 48 7.84 -1.60 -1.90
CA PRO A 48 8.38 -1.92 -0.58
C PRO A 48 7.33 -2.17 0.49
N LEU A 49 6.09 -1.66 0.33
CA LEU A 49 5.00 -1.87 1.28
C LEU A 49 4.60 -3.36 1.37
N THR A 50 4.36 -4.00 0.22
CA THR A 50 4.01 -5.43 0.20
C THR A 50 5.18 -6.30 0.64
N LEU A 51 6.41 -5.91 0.32
CA LEU A 51 7.59 -6.60 0.85
C LEU A 51 7.68 -6.52 2.38
N ALA A 52 7.41 -5.35 2.96
CA ALA A 52 7.39 -5.17 4.40
C ALA A 52 6.32 -6.06 5.05
N LEU A 53 5.10 -6.13 4.49
CA LEU A 53 4.07 -7.05 4.97
C LEU A 53 4.54 -8.52 4.94
N LEU A 54 5.17 -8.94 3.84
CA LEU A 54 5.66 -10.31 3.71
C LEU A 54 6.80 -10.62 4.69
N GLU A 55 7.68 -9.66 4.95
CA GLU A 55 8.75 -9.80 5.94
C GLU A 55 8.20 -9.82 7.38
N ASP A 56 7.28 -8.92 7.71
CA ASP A 56 6.63 -8.83 9.03
C ASP A 56 5.78 -10.09 9.35
N SER A 57 5.32 -10.81 8.33
CA SER A 57 4.65 -12.11 8.52
C SER A 57 5.56 -13.19 9.12
N GLY A 58 6.88 -13.02 9.02
CA GLY A 58 7.89 -14.00 9.44
C GLY A 58 8.05 -15.18 8.49
N TRP A 59 7.29 -15.26 7.39
CA TRP A 59 7.41 -16.35 6.40
C TRP A 59 8.49 -16.08 5.35
N TYR A 60 8.81 -14.81 5.11
CA TYR A 60 9.73 -14.39 4.07
C TYR A 60 10.83 -13.49 4.63
N ARG A 61 11.95 -13.42 3.91
CA ARG A 61 12.97 -12.39 4.11
C ARG A 61 12.99 -11.52 2.86
N ALA A 62 12.67 -10.24 3.00
CA ALA A 62 12.49 -9.35 1.86
C ALA A 62 13.84 -8.90 1.30
N ASN A 63 13.95 -8.83 -0.02
CA ASN A 63 15.11 -8.24 -0.70
C ASN A 63 14.70 -6.88 -1.29
N TYR A 64 14.80 -5.81 -0.50
CA TYR A 64 14.46 -4.45 -0.92
C TYR A 64 15.36 -3.88 -2.04
N GLN A 65 16.43 -4.57 -2.44
CA GLN A 65 17.32 -4.20 -3.54
C GLN A 65 16.96 -4.88 -4.86
N SER A 66 15.90 -5.69 -4.90
CA SER A 66 15.48 -6.35 -6.13
C SER A 66 15.06 -5.34 -7.21
N GLU A 67 15.47 -5.59 -8.45
CA GLU A 67 15.12 -4.77 -9.62
C GLU A 67 13.62 -4.76 -9.96
N TYR A 68 12.85 -5.73 -9.44
CA TYR A 68 11.41 -5.82 -9.65
C TYR A 68 10.59 -4.92 -8.74
N ILE A 69 11.22 -4.31 -7.72
CA ILE A 69 10.55 -3.44 -6.77
C ILE A 69 10.55 -2.02 -7.32
N GLN A 70 9.39 -1.38 -7.24
CA GLN A 70 9.22 0.00 -7.69
C GLN A 70 8.70 0.86 -6.54
N ILE A 71 9.22 2.09 -6.45
CA ILE A 71 8.69 3.08 -5.52
C ILE A 71 7.40 3.63 -6.12
N SER A 72 6.29 3.47 -5.40
CA SER A 72 5.06 4.16 -5.78
C SER A 72 5.28 5.67 -5.72
N MET A 73 5.05 6.35 -6.83
CA MET A 73 5.05 7.82 -6.89
C MET A 73 3.77 8.40 -6.29
N PHE A 74 2.71 7.61 -6.19
CA PHE A 74 1.44 8.03 -5.61
C PHE A 74 1.60 8.20 -4.09
N GLY A 75 1.35 9.40 -3.57
CA GLY A 75 1.57 9.73 -2.16
C GLY A 75 3.06 9.73 -1.72
N HIS A 76 4.01 9.62 -2.65
CA HIS A 76 5.43 9.69 -2.30
C HIS A 76 5.79 11.07 -1.74
N GLY A 77 6.31 11.12 -0.52
CA GLY A 77 6.64 12.38 0.13
C GLY A 77 5.47 13.32 0.43
N ALA A 78 4.20 12.88 0.29
CA ALA A 78 3.01 13.73 0.40
C ALA A 78 2.69 14.27 1.82
N GLY A 79 3.42 13.83 2.85
CA GLY A 79 3.22 14.23 4.25
C GLY A 79 2.07 13.49 4.96
N CYS A 80 1.89 13.80 6.25
CA CYS A 80 0.86 13.15 7.08
C CYS A 80 -0.57 13.55 6.70
N GLY A 81 -0.78 14.78 6.20
CA GLY A 81 -2.10 15.26 5.77
C GLY A 81 -2.73 14.38 4.69
N PHE A 82 -1.94 13.83 3.77
CA PHE A 82 -2.42 12.87 2.77
C PHE A 82 -3.14 11.65 3.39
N ILE A 83 -2.69 11.24 4.57
CA ILE A 83 -3.19 10.06 5.28
C ILE A 83 -4.34 10.42 6.21
N GLU A 84 -4.18 11.51 6.95
CA GLU A 84 -5.04 11.90 8.06
C GLU A 84 -6.26 12.73 7.62
N GLU A 85 -6.12 13.51 6.54
CA GLU A 85 -7.18 14.39 6.05
C GLU A 85 -8.03 13.69 4.97
N SER A 86 -9.23 14.25 4.77
CA SER A 86 -10.11 13.83 3.68
C SER A 86 -9.53 14.30 2.34
N CYS A 87 -9.76 13.51 1.29
CA CYS A 87 -9.61 14.02 -0.07
C CYS A 87 -10.68 15.10 -0.35
N ILE A 88 -10.49 15.86 -1.45
CA ILE A 88 -11.30 17.03 -1.87
C ILE A 88 -12.80 16.82 -1.65
#